data_AF-A0A7J3A2Q7-F1
#
_entry.id   AF-A0A7J3A2Q7-F1
#
_cell.length_a   1.000
_cell.length_b   1.000
_cell.length_c   1.000
_cell.angle_alpha   90.00
_cell.angle_beta   90.00
_cell.angle_gamma   90.00
#
_symmetry.space_group_name_H-M   'P 1'
#
loop_
_entity.id
_entity.type
_entity.pdbx_description
1 polymer ?
#
loop_
_entity_poly.entity_id
_entity_poly.type
_entity_poly.pdbx_seq_one_letter_code
_entity_poly.pdbx_strand_id
1 'polypeptide(L)'
;MKSSIIAEVVEFRTEEELKELAKRAMEIMEFAEDEFAESYARGALAMSKTVAKVYQFCWPPRVYIGWIFEDPRTAKEVARCFKAFFRVRNEWRRIDGRELPVVFVDFEEWIDFYCMRGHQLHPLDSIALRYLKRGTSMEKAFRQLARDLAGFFKEYGGEVEWGAEDG
;
A
#
# COMPACT_ATOMS: atom_id res chain seq x y z
N MET A 1 -23.78 4.82 -0.70
CA MET A 1 -22.91 5.91 -0.19
C MET A 1 -21.61 5.91 -0.97
N LYS A 2 -21.12 7.09 -1.40
CA LYS A 2 -19.75 7.20 -1.90
C LYS A 2 -18.78 6.97 -0.75
N SER A 3 -17.68 6.29 -1.03
CA SER A 3 -16.60 6.06 -0.08
C SER A 3 -15.84 7.37 0.12
N SER A 4 -15.67 7.83 1.36
CA SER A 4 -14.84 9.01 1.69
C SER A 4 -13.54 8.56 2.33
N ILE A 5 -12.41 9.14 1.91
CA ILE A 5 -11.12 8.93 2.58
C ILE A 5 -11.19 9.65 3.94
N ILE A 6 -10.80 8.96 5.01
CA ILE A 6 -10.82 9.45 6.38
C ILE A 6 -9.39 9.70 6.88
N ALA A 7 -8.45 8.85 6.48
CA ALA A 7 -7.04 9.00 6.77
C ALA A 7 -6.20 8.39 5.65
N GLU A 8 -5.03 8.98 5.41
CA GLU A 8 -4.00 8.45 4.54
C GLU A 8 -2.69 8.38 5.33
N VAL A 9 -1.98 7.27 5.22
CA VAL A 9 -0.64 7.10 5.81
C VAL A 9 0.32 6.81 4.68
N VAL A 10 1.34 7.66 4.54
CA VAL A 10 2.39 7.52 3.54
C VAL A 10 3.68 7.12 4.26
N GLU A 11 4.27 6.02 3.83
CA GLU A 11 5.48 5.44 4.38
C GLU A 11 6.56 5.41 3.30
N PHE A 12 7.58 6.24 3.46
CA PHE A 12 8.72 6.28 2.54
C PHE A 12 9.60 5.05 2.71
N ARG A 13 10.10 4.53 1.60
CA ARG A 13 10.89 3.30 1.56
C ARG A 13 12.37 3.64 1.62
N THR A 14 13.15 2.85 2.36
CA THR A 14 14.61 3.05 2.39
C THR A 14 15.27 2.39 1.20
N GLU A 15 16.45 2.86 0.84
CA GLU A 15 17.21 2.30 -0.29
C GLU A 15 17.56 0.82 -0.04
N GLU A 16 17.84 0.45 1.21
CA GLU A 16 18.13 -0.94 1.62
C GLU A 16 16.94 -1.87 1.40
N GLU A 17 15.73 -1.45 1.79
CA GLU A 17 14.51 -2.22 1.59
C GLU A 17 14.26 -2.50 0.10
N LEU A 18 14.49 -1.48 -0.73
CA LEU A 18 14.29 -1.55 -2.17
C LEU A 18 15.35 -2.43 -2.85
N LYS A 19 16.62 -2.32 -2.43
CA LYS A 19 17.71 -3.18 -2.92
C LYS A 19 17.46 -4.65 -2.60
N GLU A 20 17.02 -4.96 -1.38
CA GLU A 20 16.71 -6.32 -0.97
C GLU A 20 15.53 -6.88 -1.75
N LEU A 21 14.48 -6.08 -1.99
CA LEU A 21 13.35 -6.48 -2.83
C LEU A 21 13.80 -6.75 -4.27
N ALA A 22 14.63 -5.88 -4.85
CA ALA A 22 15.17 -6.07 -6.20
C ALA A 22 16.00 -7.35 -6.30
N LYS A 23 16.86 -7.60 -5.32
CA LYS A 23 17.70 -8.81 -5.26
C LYS A 23 16.84 -10.07 -5.26
N ARG A 24 15.86 -10.17 -4.36
CA ARG A 24 14.95 -11.32 -4.30
C ARG A 24 14.16 -11.50 -5.59
N ALA A 25 13.71 -10.41 -6.20
CA ALA A 25 12.99 -10.47 -7.47
C ALA A 25 13.88 -11.02 -8.59
N MET A 26 15.15 -10.60 -8.66
CA MET A 26 16.12 -11.13 -9.63
C MET A 26 16.40 -12.62 -9.40
N GLU A 27 16.57 -13.06 -8.14
CA GLU A 27 16.74 -14.47 -7.80
C GLU A 27 15.54 -15.31 -8.26
N ILE A 28 14.30 -14.87 -7.98
CA ILE A 28 13.10 -15.60 -8.43
C ILE A 28 13.04 -15.65 -9.96
N MET A 29 13.38 -14.56 -10.64
CA MET A 29 13.36 -14.49 -12.10
C MET A 29 14.40 -15.42 -12.74
N GLU A 30 15.57 -15.60 -12.13
CA GLU A 30 16.61 -16.53 -12.61
C GLU A 30 16.17 -17.99 -12.53
N PHE A 31 15.37 -18.34 -11.53
CA PHE A 31 14.88 -19.70 -11.29
C PHE A 31 13.40 -19.90 -11.65
N ALA A 32 12.78 -18.97 -12.38
CA ALA A 32 11.37 -19.07 -12.74
C ALA A 32 11.14 -20.19 -13.76
N GLU A 33 10.37 -21.20 -13.37
CA GLU A 33 9.99 -22.34 -14.24
C GLU A 33 8.65 -22.14 -14.95
N ASP A 34 7.86 -21.15 -14.51
CA ASP A 34 6.54 -20.85 -15.04
C ASP A 34 6.26 -19.35 -15.20
N GLU A 35 5.28 -19.04 -16.05
CA GLU A 35 4.87 -17.66 -16.38
C GLU A 35 4.36 -16.91 -15.14
N PHE A 36 3.83 -17.62 -14.14
CA PHE A 36 3.34 -17.03 -12.92
C PHE A 36 4.49 -16.51 -12.03
N ALA A 37 5.54 -17.31 -11.84
CA ALA A 37 6.74 -16.93 -11.11
C ALA A 37 7.47 -15.78 -11.81
N GLU A 38 7.56 -15.81 -13.15
CA GLU A 38 8.16 -14.73 -13.94
C GLU A 38 7.36 -13.43 -13.80
N SER A 39 6.03 -13.48 -13.92
CA SER A 39 5.16 -12.30 -13.77
C SER A 39 5.23 -11.72 -12.35
N TYR A 40 5.26 -12.58 -11.33
CA TYR A 40 5.45 -12.18 -9.94
C TYR A 40 6.80 -11.48 -9.74
N ALA A 41 7.89 -12.08 -10.23
CA ALA A 41 9.23 -11.53 -10.11
C ALA A 41 9.35 -10.17 -10.81
N ARG A 42 8.77 -10.03 -12.02
CA ARG A 42 8.68 -8.74 -12.72
C ARG A 42 7.92 -7.70 -11.93
N GLY A 43 6.79 -8.07 -11.33
CA GLY A 43 6.02 -7.19 -10.46
C GLY A 43 6.82 -6.73 -9.24
N ALA A 44 7.49 -7.66 -8.56
CA ALA A 44 8.34 -7.37 -7.40
C ALA A 44 9.54 -6.47 -7.77
N LEU A 45 10.17 -6.71 -8.92
CA LEU A 45 11.27 -5.88 -9.43
C LEU A 45 10.79 -4.47 -9.81
N ALA A 46 9.61 -4.34 -10.41
CA ALA A 46 9.04 -3.03 -10.70
C ALA A 46 8.65 -2.29 -9.40
N MET A 47 8.12 -3.01 -8.40
CA MET A 47 7.88 -2.48 -7.05
C MET A 47 9.15 -2.03 -6.33
N SER A 48 10.32 -2.58 -6.64
CA SER A 48 11.59 -2.15 -6.02
C SER A 48 12.01 -0.73 -6.41
N LYS A 49 11.24 -0.05 -7.25
CA LYS A 49 11.41 1.37 -7.61
C LYS A 49 10.36 2.28 -6.98
N THR A 50 9.57 1.75 -6.04
CA THR A 50 8.58 2.55 -5.31
C THR A 50 9.29 3.54 -4.39
N VAL A 51 8.77 4.76 -4.32
CA VAL A 51 9.24 5.83 -3.40
C VAL A 51 8.59 5.67 -2.03
N ALA A 52 7.29 5.40 -2.03
CA ALA A 52 6.52 5.28 -0.82
C ALA A 52 5.40 4.24 -0.98
N LYS A 53 4.97 3.72 0.16
CA LYS A 53 3.78 2.89 0.32
C LYS A 53 2.67 3.74 0.96
N VAL A 54 1.43 3.52 0.57
CA VAL A 54 0.28 4.30 1.03
C VAL A 54 -0.80 3.39 1.56
N TYR A 55 -1.39 3.76 2.69
CA TYR A 55 -2.62 3.17 3.20
C TYR A 55 -3.73 4.23 3.22
N GLN A 56 -4.81 3.99 2.48
CA GLN A 56 -6.01 4.84 2.48
C GLN A 56 -7.14 4.20 3.26
N PHE A 57 -7.48 4.77 4.40
CA PHE A 57 -8.60 4.33 5.23
C PHE A 57 -9.85 5.09 4.80
N CYS A 58 -10.89 4.35 4.40
CA CYS A 58 -12.13 4.89 3.85
C CYS A 58 -13.37 4.50 4.66
N TRP A 59 -14.42 5.32 4.60
CA TRP A 59 -15.75 5.01 5.12
C TRP A 59 -16.83 4.94 4.02
N PRO A 60 -17.76 3.95 4.02
CA PRO A 60 -17.83 2.76 4.87
C PRO A 60 -16.53 1.94 4.87
N PRO A 61 -16.24 1.13 5.91
CA PRO A 61 -14.92 0.55 6.13
C PRO A 61 -14.35 -0.14 4.89
N ARG A 62 -13.31 0.46 4.33
CA ARG A 62 -12.49 -0.07 3.24
C ARG A 62 -11.07 0.46 3.42
N VAL A 63 -10.09 -0.33 3.00
CA VAL A 63 -8.69 0.10 2.98
C VAL A 63 -8.14 -0.17 1.59
N TYR A 64 -7.47 0.83 1.01
CA TYR A 64 -6.65 0.63 -0.17
C TYR A 64 -5.19 0.71 0.23
N ILE A 65 -4.39 -0.19 -0.34
CA ILE A 65 -2.93 -0.16 -0.23
C ILE A 65 -2.36 0.25 -1.59
N GLY A 66 -1.38 1.15 -1.58
CA GLY A 66 -0.83 1.70 -2.80
C GLY A 66 0.68 1.89 -2.77
N TRP A 67 1.25 2.04 -3.95
CA TRP A 67 2.67 2.27 -4.18
C TRP A 67 2.87 3.44 -5.11
N ILE A 68 3.78 4.33 -4.72
CA ILE A 68 4.08 5.58 -5.42
C ILE A 68 5.37 5.40 -6.18
N PHE A 69 5.38 5.82 -7.45
CA PHE A 69 6.54 5.65 -8.31
C PHE A 69 7.07 7.00 -8.79
N GLU A 70 8.37 7.09 -9.04
CA GLU A 70 8.97 8.29 -9.63
C GLU A 70 8.53 8.50 -11.08
N ASP A 71 8.29 7.41 -11.81
CA ASP A 71 7.99 7.45 -13.23
C ASP A 71 6.71 6.68 -13.60
N PRO A 72 5.92 7.18 -14.57
CA PRO A 72 4.67 6.53 -14.98
C PRO A 72 4.85 5.18 -15.68
N ARG A 73 6.04 4.89 -16.24
CA ARG A 73 6.27 3.62 -16.96
C ARG A 73 6.37 2.47 -15.95
N THR A 74 7.09 2.68 -14.86
CA THR A 74 7.18 1.73 -13.76
C THR A 74 5.82 1.50 -13.12
N ALA A 75 5.06 2.57 -12.83
CA ALA A 75 3.69 2.44 -12.30
C ALA A 75 2.79 1.62 -13.24
N LYS A 76 2.87 1.85 -14.56
CA LYS A 76 2.10 1.09 -15.56
C LYS A 76 2.50 -0.39 -15.59
N GLU A 77 3.78 -0.70 -15.43
CA GLU A 77 4.27 -2.07 -15.36
C GLU A 77 3.74 -2.80 -14.12
N VAL A 78 3.83 -2.18 -12.94
CA VAL A 78 3.26 -2.73 -11.70
C VAL A 78 1.75 -2.93 -11.84
N ALA A 79 1.04 -1.93 -12.37
CA ALA A 79 -0.40 -2.05 -12.60
C ALA A 79 -0.77 -3.19 -13.55
N ARG A 80 0.08 -3.48 -14.56
CA ARG A 80 -0.12 -4.61 -15.47
C ARG A 80 0.04 -5.94 -14.75
N CYS A 81 1.11 -6.11 -13.97
CA CYS A 81 1.35 -7.32 -13.18
C CYS A 81 0.23 -7.53 -12.15
N PHE A 82 -0.16 -6.48 -11.43
CA PHE A 82 -1.19 -6.56 -10.39
C PHE A 82 -2.57 -6.90 -10.93
N LYS A 83 -2.92 -6.49 -12.15
CA LYS A 83 -4.22 -6.85 -12.76
C LYS A 83 -4.43 -8.35 -12.93
N ALA A 84 -3.37 -9.16 -12.89
CA ALA A 84 -3.49 -10.61 -12.90
C ALA A 84 -4.05 -11.16 -11.57
N PHE A 85 -3.96 -10.39 -10.48
CA PHE A 85 -4.26 -10.85 -9.12
C PHE A 85 -5.31 -10.00 -8.42
N PHE A 86 -5.38 -8.71 -8.74
CA PHE A 86 -6.08 -7.70 -7.96
C PHE A 86 -6.87 -6.72 -8.84
N ARG A 87 -7.86 -6.08 -8.24
CA ARG A 87 -8.49 -4.89 -8.82
C ARG A 87 -7.60 -3.68 -8.63
N VAL A 88 -7.03 -3.20 -9.74
CA VAL A 88 -6.09 -2.07 -9.74
C VAL A 88 -6.79 -0.74 -10.02
N ARG A 89 -6.47 0.28 -9.21
CA ARG A 89 -6.79 1.70 -9.46
C ARG A 89 -5.50 2.47 -9.68
N ASN A 90 -5.44 3.28 -10.74
CA ASN A 90 -4.31 4.16 -11.00
C ASN A 90 -4.74 5.58 -10.70
N GLU A 91 -3.96 6.28 -9.89
CA GLU A 91 -4.21 7.66 -9.49
C GLU A 91 -2.91 8.46 -9.54
N TRP A 92 -3.02 9.77 -9.38
CA TRP A 92 -1.87 10.66 -9.20
C TRP A 92 -1.96 11.28 -7.81
N ARG A 93 -0.82 11.44 -7.15
CA ARG A 93 -0.73 12.04 -5.81
C ARG A 93 0.30 13.14 -5.81
N ARG A 94 -0.03 14.24 -5.13
CA ARG A 94 0.91 15.33 -4.92
C ARG A 94 1.68 15.06 -3.63
N ILE A 95 2.98 14.89 -3.71
CA ILE A 95 3.90 14.66 -2.59
C ILE A 95 5.10 15.58 -2.76
N ASP A 96 5.43 16.33 -1.72
CA ASP A 96 6.53 17.30 -1.72
C ASP A 96 6.50 18.23 -2.95
N GLY A 97 5.30 18.66 -3.33
CA GLY A 97 5.08 19.53 -4.50
C GLY A 97 5.17 18.85 -5.87
N ARG A 98 5.48 17.55 -5.95
CA ARG A 98 5.54 16.77 -7.19
C ARG A 98 4.28 15.95 -7.37
N GLU A 99 3.77 15.87 -8.60
CA GLU A 99 2.67 14.96 -8.96
C GLU A 99 3.26 13.62 -9.41
N LEU A 100 3.00 12.57 -8.63
CA LEU A 100 3.58 11.23 -8.81
C LEU A 100 2.48 10.19 -9.06
N PRO A 101 2.72 9.21 -9.95
CA PRO A 101 1.78 8.12 -10.19
C PRO A 101 1.71 7.15 -9.01
N VAL A 102 0.49 6.71 -8.69
CA VAL A 102 0.20 5.75 -7.62
C VAL A 102 -0.67 4.61 -8.13
N VAL A 103 -0.29 3.39 -7.77
CA VAL A 103 -1.05 2.17 -8.08
C VAL A 103 -1.66 1.67 -6.77
N PHE A 104 -2.98 1.66 -6.69
CA PHE A 104 -3.75 1.14 -5.56
C PHE A 104 -4.39 -0.21 -5.86
N VAL A 105 -4.49 -1.04 -4.84
CA VAL A 105 -5.29 -2.28 -4.83
C VAL A 105 -6.13 -2.35 -3.55
N ASP A 106 -7.16 -3.18 -3.57
CA ASP A 106 -7.95 -3.47 -2.37
C ASP A 106 -7.09 -4.20 -1.33
N PHE A 107 -7.12 -3.73 -0.08
CA PHE A 107 -6.28 -4.29 0.98
C PHE A 107 -6.70 -5.72 1.36
N GLU A 108 -7.98 -6.06 1.32
CA GLU A 108 -8.43 -7.43 1.63
C GLU A 108 -7.90 -8.42 0.56
N GLU A 109 -7.94 -8.03 -0.73
CA GLU A 109 -7.34 -8.85 -1.80
C GLU A 109 -5.82 -8.98 -1.64
N TRP A 110 -5.13 -7.89 -1.29
CA TRP A 110 -3.69 -7.88 -1.08
C TRP A 110 -3.24 -8.74 0.11
N ILE A 111 -3.91 -8.60 1.26
CA ILE A 111 -3.44 -9.21 2.51
C ILE A 111 -3.57 -10.74 2.47
N ASP A 112 -4.61 -11.25 1.83
CA ASP A 112 -4.80 -12.69 1.60
C ASP A 112 -3.63 -13.25 0.77
N PHE A 113 -3.30 -12.59 -0.34
CA PHE A 113 -2.15 -12.96 -1.17
C PHE A 113 -0.82 -12.87 -0.42
N TYR A 114 -0.61 -11.79 0.33
CA TYR A 114 0.63 -11.53 1.07
C TYR A 114 0.85 -12.56 2.20
N CYS A 115 -0.20 -12.93 2.92
CA CYS A 115 -0.14 -13.92 4.00
C CYS A 115 0.05 -15.35 3.47
N MET A 116 -0.57 -15.71 2.34
CA MET A 116 -0.36 -17.01 1.69
C MET A 116 1.12 -17.27 1.35
N ARG A 117 1.91 -16.21 1.15
CA ARG A 117 3.35 -16.29 0.88
C ARG A 117 4.22 -16.34 2.14
N GLY A 118 3.63 -16.38 3.32
CA GLY A 118 4.34 -16.48 4.61
C GLY A 118 5.07 -15.18 4.99
N HIS A 119 4.69 -14.05 4.40
CA HIS A 119 5.29 -12.77 4.77
C HIS A 119 4.82 -12.30 6.15
N GLN A 120 5.72 -11.68 6.90
CA GLN A 120 5.38 -11.06 8.17
C GLN A 120 4.53 -9.80 7.94
N LEU A 121 3.49 -9.66 8.75
CA LEU A 121 2.60 -8.51 8.70
C LEU A 121 3.33 -7.23 9.14
N HIS A 122 3.18 -6.19 8.33
CA HIS A 122 3.58 -4.85 8.73
C HIS A 122 2.66 -4.34 9.85
N PRO A 123 3.15 -3.47 10.77
CA PRO A 123 2.28 -2.85 11.77
C PRO A 123 1.05 -2.17 11.18
N LEU A 124 1.19 -1.49 10.04
CA LEU A 124 0.06 -0.88 9.32
C LEU A 124 -0.94 -1.91 8.76
N ASP A 125 -0.48 -3.10 8.37
CA ASP A 125 -1.37 -4.19 7.94
C ASP A 125 -2.27 -4.63 9.12
N SER A 126 -1.68 -4.72 10.31
CA SER A 126 -2.43 -5.06 11.53
C SER A 126 -3.47 -4.00 11.89
N ILE A 127 -3.15 -2.72 11.68
CA ILE A 127 -4.08 -1.59 11.89
C ILE A 127 -5.22 -1.64 10.87
N ALA A 128 -4.91 -1.86 9.59
CA ALA A 128 -5.88 -2.02 8.52
C ALA A 128 -6.85 -3.18 8.78
N LEU A 129 -6.35 -4.35 9.19
CA LEU A 129 -7.19 -5.50 9.56
C LEU A 129 -8.13 -5.18 10.73
N ARG A 130 -7.66 -4.47 11.76
CA ARG A 130 -8.52 -4.04 12.89
C ARG A 130 -9.60 -3.04 12.45
N TYR A 131 -9.25 -2.11 11.57
CA TYR A 131 -10.18 -1.11 11.04
C TYR A 131 -11.31 -1.74 10.22
N LEU A 132 -11.01 -2.78 9.44
CA LEU A 132 -11.96 -3.49 8.59
C LEU A 132 -12.94 -4.41 9.36
N LYS A 133 -12.84 -4.47 10.69
CA LYS A 133 -13.70 -5.33 11.51
C LYS A 133 -15.18 -4.98 11.37
N ARG A 134 -15.94 -5.90 10.77
CA ARG A 134 -17.38 -5.78 10.50
C ARG A 134 -18.20 -5.62 11.78
N GLY A 135 -19.33 -4.93 11.68
CA GLY A 135 -20.28 -4.72 12.80
C GLY A 135 -19.87 -3.62 13.79
N THR A 136 -18.78 -2.89 13.52
CA THR A 136 -18.33 -1.75 14.34
C THR A 136 -19.06 -0.47 13.92
N SER A 137 -19.53 0.33 14.88
CA SER A 137 -20.09 1.65 14.58
C SER A 137 -19.00 2.61 14.07
N MET A 138 -19.38 3.60 13.27
CA MET A 138 -18.47 4.62 12.73
C MET A 138 -17.60 5.25 13.82
N GLU A 139 -18.21 5.72 14.90
CA GLU A 139 -17.51 6.36 16.01
C GLU A 139 -16.46 5.43 16.65
N LYS A 140 -16.79 4.14 16.84
CA LYS A 140 -15.86 3.16 17.40
C LYS A 140 -14.71 2.86 16.44
N ALA A 141 -15.00 2.72 15.14
CA ALA A 141 -13.99 2.46 14.12
C ALA A 141 -12.99 3.62 14.02
N PHE A 142 -13.49 4.86 14.03
CA PHE A 142 -12.65 6.06 13.93
C PHE A 142 -11.82 6.28 15.20
N ARG A 143 -12.41 6.10 16.40
CA ARG A 143 -11.66 6.21 17.66
C ARG A 143 -10.55 5.16 17.74
N GLN A 144 -10.83 3.94 17.29
CA GLN A 144 -9.84 2.87 17.25
C GLN A 144 -8.72 3.20 16.25
N LEU A 145 -9.07 3.61 15.03
CA LEU A 145 -8.09 4.01 14.02
C LEU A 145 -7.18 5.14 14.52
N ALA A 146 -7.76 6.20 15.08
CA ALA A 146 -6.98 7.32 15.62
C ALA A 146 -6.00 6.88 16.72
N ARG A 147 -6.44 6.00 17.63
CA ARG A 147 -5.58 5.44 18.68
C ARG A 147 -4.46 4.58 18.10
N ASP A 148 -4.78 3.74 17.13
CA ASP A 148 -3.83 2.84 16.48
C ASP A 148 -2.76 3.63 15.71
N LEU A 149 -3.16 4.63 14.93
CA LEU A 149 -2.24 5.50 14.20
C LEU A 149 -1.38 6.35 15.13
N ALA A 150 -1.96 6.91 16.21
CA ALA A 150 -1.18 7.63 17.22
C ALA A 150 -0.11 6.73 17.89
N GLY A 151 -0.45 5.46 18.14
CA GLY A 151 0.50 4.46 18.62
C GLY A 151 1.62 4.20 17.62
N PHE A 152 1.27 3.99 16.35
CA PHE A 152 2.21 3.77 15.26
C PHE A 152 3.21 4.93 15.12
N PHE A 153 2.73 6.17 14.97
CA PHE A 153 3.62 7.33 14.80
C PHE A 153 4.49 7.60 16.03
N LYS A 154 4.04 7.25 17.24
CA LYS A 154 4.86 7.35 18.45
C LYS A 154 6.03 6.36 18.45
N GLU A 155 5.84 5.18 17.89
CA GLU A 155 6.85 4.11 17.88
C GLU A 155 7.81 4.22 16.69
N TYR A 156 7.30 4.54 15.50
CA TYR A 156 8.06 4.52 14.25
C TYR A 156 8.45 5.92 13.75
N GLY A 157 7.96 6.99 14.39
CA GLY A 157 8.14 8.36 13.93
C GLY A 157 7.21 8.73 12.76
N GLY A 158 7.19 10.00 12.37
CA GLY A 158 6.43 10.52 11.22
C GLY A 158 5.83 11.90 11.47
N GLU A 159 5.42 12.56 10.39
CA GLU A 159 4.77 13.88 10.42
C GLU A 159 3.28 13.72 10.09
N VAL A 160 2.42 14.41 10.83
CA VAL A 160 0.97 14.40 10.60
C VAL A 160 0.59 15.69 9.87
N GLU A 161 0.26 15.56 8.59
CA GLU A 161 -0.38 16.65 7.85
C GLU A 161 -1.90 16.59 8.07
N TRP A 162 -2.43 17.64 8.70
CA TRP A 162 -3.87 17.80 8.83
C TRP A 162 -4.42 18.36 7.53
N GLY A 163 -5.18 17.54 6.80
CA GLY A 163 -6.03 18.02 5.71
C GLY A 163 -7.19 18.83 6.27
N ALA A 164 -6.96 20.09 6.60
CA ALA A 164 -8.03 21.06 6.73
C ALA A 164 -8.44 21.47 5.30
N GLU A 165 -9.58 20.95 4.83
CA GLU A 165 -10.33 21.70 3.82
C GLU A 165 -10.93 22.92 4.54
N ASP A 166 -10.14 23.99 4.63
CA ASP A 166 -10.66 25.32 4.94
C ASP A 166 -11.41 25.83 3.70
N GLY A 167 -12.75 25.89 3.77
CA GLY A 167 -13.60 26.68 2.87
C GLY A 167 -14.76 25.96 2.21
#